data_AF-A0A0K2D7R5-F1
#
_entry.id   AF-A0A0K2D7R5-F1
#
_cell.length_a   1.000
_cell.length_b   1.000
_cell.length_c   1.000
_cell.angle_alpha   90.00
_cell.angle_beta   90.00
_cell.angle_gamma   90.00
#
_symmetry.space_group_name_H-M   'P 1'
#
loop_
_entity.id
_entity.type
_entity.pdbx_description
1 polymer ?
#
loop_
_entity_poly.entity_id
_entity_poly.type
_entity_poly.pdbx_seq_one_letter_code
_entity_poly.pdbx_strand_id
1 'polypeptide(L)'
;MNWYWVLFLIIINGVEGLIYKDWFPGPMEKCLIDRSRGVSPRRIPAFDILFECKNYQVAYNNVNNDVISPVTEDNERYFKHLGRRLQGLESEYKRRKRSAKWKWNNERKEIRTMTDKELDDYFAALNALKKDGSYDAITRLHQQEAIMGAHFGPGFLGWHRIYNLVLQLAIWDKNPRVMLPYCDTTLDHNMEDPRKS
;
A
#
# COMPACT_ATOMS: atom_id res chain seq x y z
N MET A 1 -57.08 45.53 2.33
CA MET A 1 -56.53 44.76 3.47
C MET A 1 -55.23 44.15 3.00
N ASN A 2 -54.10 44.68 3.47
CA ASN A 2 -52.78 44.19 3.07
C ASN A 2 -52.44 42.94 3.88
N TRP A 3 -52.15 41.84 3.20
CA TRP A 3 -51.65 40.62 3.82
C TRP A 3 -50.13 40.67 3.84
N TYR A 4 -49.53 40.66 5.02
CA TYR A 4 -48.09 40.47 5.18
C TYR A 4 -47.82 39.00 5.50
N TRP A 5 -46.96 38.37 4.70
CA TRP A 5 -46.39 37.06 5.03
C TRP A 5 -45.21 37.27 5.98
N VAL A 6 -45.30 36.74 7.19
CA VAL A 6 -44.17 36.67 8.11
C VAL A 6 -43.35 35.43 7.77
N LEU A 7 -42.12 35.63 7.30
CA LEU A 7 -41.16 34.55 7.08
C LEU A 7 -40.49 34.22 8.43
N PHE A 8 -40.80 33.06 9.02
CA PHE A 8 -40.08 32.56 10.19
C PHE A 8 -38.80 31.85 9.73
N LEU A 9 -37.65 32.52 9.85
CA LEU A 9 -36.34 31.87 9.74
C LEU A 9 -36.01 31.19 11.08
N ILE A 10 -36.19 29.87 11.15
CA ILE A 10 -35.63 29.07 12.24
C ILE A 10 -34.15 28.85 11.94
N ILE A 11 -33.29 29.68 12.51
CA ILE A 11 -31.84 29.44 12.50
C ILE A 11 -31.56 28.42 13.61
N ILE A 12 -31.42 27.14 13.23
CA ILE A 12 -31.00 26.08 14.14
C ILE A 12 -29.51 26.29 14.45
N ASN A 13 -29.21 27.13 15.44
CA ASN A 13 -27.85 27.34 15.93
C ASN A 13 -27.45 26.15 16.80
N GLY A 14 -27.01 25.07 16.17
CA GLY A 14 -26.44 23.94 16.90
C GLY A 14 -26.08 22.79 15.99
N VAL A 15 -24.79 22.50 15.86
CA VAL A 15 -24.34 21.17 15.44
C VAL A 15 -24.27 20.36 16.72
N GLU A 16 -25.28 19.55 17.00
CA GLU A 16 -25.20 18.56 18.08
C GLU A 16 -24.29 17.41 17.61
N GLY A 17 -23.07 17.38 18.13
CA GLY A 17 -22.18 16.24 17.93
C GLY A 17 -22.64 15.07 18.79
N LEU A 18 -23.31 14.09 18.19
CA LEU A 18 -23.63 12.83 18.85
C LEU A 18 -22.36 12.03 19.06
N ILE A 19 -21.81 12.08 20.28
CA ILE A 19 -20.76 11.15 20.72
C ILE A 19 -21.47 10.01 21.46
N TYR A 20 -21.50 8.83 20.85
CA TYR A 20 -21.96 7.62 21.50
C TYR A 20 -20.77 6.70 21.77
N LYS A 21 -20.87 5.91 22.84
CA LYS A 21 -19.89 4.85 23.10
C LYS A 21 -20.13 3.72 22.12
N ASP A 22 -19.20 3.51 21.20
CA ASP A 22 -19.19 2.33 20.34
C ASP A 22 -18.43 1.18 21.02
N TRP A 23 -18.73 -0.05 20.61
CA TRP A 23 -18.02 -1.22 21.09
C TRP A 23 -16.77 -1.44 20.22
N PHE A 24 -15.61 -1.53 20.87
CA PHE A 24 -14.36 -1.91 20.23
C PHE A 24 -13.87 -3.26 20.79
N PRO A 25 -13.23 -4.11 19.97
CA PRO A 25 -12.54 -5.29 20.49
C PRO A 25 -11.52 -4.91 21.57
N GLY A 26 -11.37 -5.72 22.62
CA GLY A 26 -10.55 -5.40 23.79
C GLY A 26 -9.11 -4.90 23.48
N PRO A 27 -8.35 -5.53 22.57
CA PRO A 27 -7.02 -5.05 22.20
C PRO A 27 -7.05 -3.67 21.50
N MET A 28 -8.05 -3.42 20.66
CA MET A 28 -8.27 -2.13 20.00
C MET A 28 -8.67 -1.04 21.00
N GLU A 29 -9.61 -1.33 21.89
CA GLU A 29 -10.05 -0.39 22.94
C GLU A 29 -8.86 0.03 23.81
N LYS A 30 -8.06 -0.94 24.26
CA LYS A 30 -6.85 -0.68 25.05
C LYS A 30 -5.86 0.21 24.29
N CYS A 31 -5.58 -0.10 23.02
CA CYS A 31 -4.71 0.74 22.19
C CYS A 31 -5.24 2.17 22.08
N LEU A 32 -6.53 2.35 21.77
CA LEU A 32 -7.13 3.67 21.61
C LEU A 32 -7.01 4.50 22.90
N ILE A 33 -7.26 3.88 24.05
CA ILE A 33 -7.11 4.53 25.36
C ILE A 33 -5.65 4.90 25.60
N ASP A 34 -4.71 3.97 25.40
CA ASP A 34 -3.30 4.19 25.70
C ASP A 34 -2.66 5.24 24.77
N ARG A 35 -3.05 5.26 23.48
CA ARG A 35 -2.52 6.19 22.48
C ARG A 35 -3.18 7.56 22.50
N SER A 36 -4.41 7.68 22.99
CA SER A 36 -5.11 8.99 23.12
C SER A 36 -4.81 9.71 24.44
N ARG A 37 -4.34 9.00 25.47
CA ARG A 37 -4.03 9.59 26.78
C ARG A 37 -2.97 10.70 26.68
N GLY A 38 -3.37 11.91 27.09
CA GLY A 38 -2.46 13.06 27.17
C GLY A 38 -2.03 13.63 25.81
N VAL A 39 -2.65 13.18 24.71
CA VAL A 39 -2.32 13.63 23.36
C VAL A 39 -3.22 14.79 22.95
N SER A 40 -2.63 15.84 22.37
CA SER A 40 -3.37 16.95 21.80
C SER A 40 -3.70 16.67 20.33
N PRO A 41 -4.96 16.89 19.88
CA PRO A 41 -5.33 16.79 18.47
C PRO A 41 -4.53 17.73 17.55
N ARG A 42 -3.91 18.79 18.10
CA ARG A 42 -3.02 19.68 17.34
C ARG A 42 -1.67 19.04 16.99
N ARG A 43 -1.26 18.01 17.75
CA ARG A 43 0.02 17.31 17.55
C ARG A 43 -0.17 16.00 16.80
N ILE A 44 -1.22 15.25 17.13
CA ILE A 44 -1.52 13.96 16.49
C ILE A 44 -3.02 13.95 16.16
N PRO A 45 -3.39 13.91 14.87
CA PRO A 45 -4.76 13.71 14.45
C PRO A 45 -5.36 12.44 15.05
N ALA A 46 -6.64 12.50 15.45
CA ALA A 46 -7.35 11.33 15.97
C ALA A 46 -7.40 10.17 14.95
N PHE A 47 -7.37 10.49 13.66
CA PHE A 47 -7.27 9.51 12.58
C PHE A 47 -6.02 8.64 12.67
N ASP A 48 -4.86 9.22 13.00
CA ASP A 48 -3.60 8.49 13.07
C ASP A 48 -3.63 7.48 14.22
N ILE A 49 -4.17 7.88 15.37
CA ILE A 49 -4.37 7.00 16.52
C ILE A 49 -5.35 5.86 16.17
N LEU A 50 -6.47 6.19 15.52
CA LEU A 50 -7.44 5.19 15.10
C LEU A 50 -6.84 4.21 14.10
N PHE A 51 -6.08 4.71 13.12
CA PHE A 51 -5.46 3.90 12.09
C PHE A 51 -4.38 3.00 12.67
N GLU A 52 -3.52 3.51 13.55
CA GLU A 52 -2.54 2.73 14.31
C GLU A 52 -3.23 1.60 15.08
N CYS A 53 -4.25 1.91 15.87
CA CYS A 53 -4.93 0.93 16.70
C CYS A 53 -5.77 -0.09 15.90
N LYS A 54 -6.35 0.32 14.77
CA LYS A 54 -7.00 -0.59 13.84
C LYS A 54 -5.99 -1.57 13.24
N ASN A 55 -4.82 -1.09 12.81
CA ASN A 55 -3.76 -1.96 12.31
C ASN A 55 -3.20 -2.89 13.39
N TYR A 56 -3.06 -2.41 14.63
CA TYR A 56 -2.71 -3.25 15.77
C TYR A 56 -3.75 -4.36 15.99
N GLN A 57 -5.06 -4.04 15.94
CA GLN A 57 -6.12 -5.04 16.06
C GLN A 57 -6.08 -6.07 14.92
N VAL A 58 -5.85 -5.62 13.68
CA VAL A 58 -5.72 -6.52 12.52
C VAL A 58 -4.50 -7.42 12.70
N ALA A 59 -3.35 -6.88 13.13
CA ALA A 59 -2.16 -7.66 13.42
C ALA A 59 -2.41 -8.68 14.55
N TYR A 60 -3.04 -8.26 15.65
CA TYR A 60 -3.44 -9.12 16.76
C TYR A 60 -4.35 -10.27 16.27
N ASN A 61 -5.36 -9.96 15.45
CA ASN A 61 -6.24 -10.97 14.88
C ASN A 61 -5.48 -11.92 13.97
N ASN A 62 -4.58 -11.41 13.14
CA ASN A 62 -3.84 -12.21 12.18
C ASN A 62 -2.90 -13.22 12.85
N VAL A 63 -2.28 -12.84 13.98
CA VAL A 63 -1.43 -13.74 14.78
C VAL A 63 -2.28 -14.81 15.48
N ASN A 64 -3.44 -14.44 16.02
CA ASN A 64 -4.26 -15.34 16.83
C ASN A 64 -5.23 -16.23 16.02
N ASN A 65 -5.57 -15.84 14.78
CA ASN A 65 -6.50 -16.58 13.93
C ASN A 65 -5.80 -17.30 12.76
N ASP A 66 -4.47 -17.40 12.77
CA ASP A 66 -3.66 -18.08 11.74
C ASP A 66 -3.90 -17.56 10.30
N VAL A 67 -4.40 -16.32 10.19
CA VAL A 67 -4.77 -15.70 8.89
C VAL A 67 -3.53 -15.29 8.11
N ILE A 68 -2.41 -15.04 8.81
CA ILE A 68 -1.10 -14.87 8.21
C ILE A 68 -0.30 -16.13 8.42
N SER A 69 -0.04 -16.88 7.35
CA SER A 69 0.92 -17.98 7.45
C SER A 69 2.32 -17.43 7.80
N PRO A 70 3.12 -18.15 8.59
CA PRO A 70 4.49 -17.74 8.86
C PRO A 70 5.31 -17.71 7.57
N VAL A 71 6.39 -16.90 7.57
CA VAL A 71 7.42 -16.99 6.54
C VAL A 71 8.04 -18.38 6.65
N THR A 72 8.03 -19.12 5.54
CA THR A 72 8.61 -20.47 5.47
C THR A 72 10.09 -20.42 5.05
N GLU A 73 10.84 -21.50 5.26
CA GLU A 73 12.23 -21.61 4.78
C GLU A 73 12.34 -21.41 3.26
N ASP A 74 11.35 -21.86 2.50
CA ASP A 74 11.31 -21.66 1.05
C ASP A 74 11.09 -20.19 0.69
N ASN A 75 10.29 -19.45 1.47
CA ASN A 75 10.18 -18.01 1.30
C ASN A 75 11.51 -17.31 1.58
N GLU A 76 12.22 -17.69 2.64
CA GLU A 76 13.56 -17.14 2.90
C GLU A 76 14.54 -17.43 1.77
N ARG A 77 14.52 -18.66 1.24
CA ARG A 77 15.36 -19.07 0.11
C ARG A 77 15.06 -18.22 -1.12
N TYR A 78 13.78 -17.96 -1.38
CA TYR A 78 13.32 -17.11 -2.47
C TYR A 78 13.75 -15.65 -2.29
N PHE A 79 13.63 -15.09 -1.08
CA PHE A 79 14.13 -13.74 -0.80
C PHE A 79 15.65 -13.63 -0.95
N LYS A 80 16.41 -14.65 -0.52
CA LYS A 80 17.86 -14.72 -0.76
C LYS A 80 18.18 -14.76 -2.26
N HIS A 81 17.37 -15.45 -3.07
CA HIS A 81 17.49 -15.43 -4.53
C HIS A 81 17.29 -14.02 -5.11
N LEU A 82 16.20 -13.35 -4.76
CA LEU A 82 15.93 -11.98 -5.21
C LEU A 82 17.04 -11.00 -4.74
N GLY A 83 17.54 -11.17 -3.53
CA GLY A 83 18.68 -10.40 -3.00
C GLY A 83 19.96 -10.58 -3.82
N ARG A 84 20.31 -11.81 -4.21
CA ARG A 84 21.44 -12.07 -5.12
C ARG A 84 21.25 -11.42 -6.49
N ARG A 85 20.03 -11.44 -7.03
CA ARG A 85 19.71 -10.76 -8.30
C ARG A 85 19.90 -9.25 -8.20
N LEU A 86 19.45 -8.64 -7.11
CA LEU A 86 19.65 -7.22 -6.86
C LEU A 86 21.13 -6.84 -6.81
N GLN A 87 21.94 -7.59 -6.05
CA GLN A 87 23.40 -7.39 -5.99
C GLN A 87 24.07 -7.54 -7.36
N GLY A 88 23.59 -8.50 -8.16
CA GLY A 88 24.05 -8.69 -9.54
C GLY A 88 23.78 -7.47 -10.43
N LEU A 89 22.56 -6.92 -10.36
CA LEU A 89 22.19 -5.70 -11.09
C LEU A 89 23.00 -4.49 -10.64
N GLU A 90 23.23 -4.34 -9.33
CA GLU A 90 24.07 -3.26 -8.80
C GLU A 90 25.51 -3.36 -9.32
N SER A 91 26.06 -4.58 -9.33
CA SER A 91 27.42 -4.86 -9.83
C SER A 91 27.53 -4.62 -11.34
N GLU A 92 26.48 -4.95 -12.11
CA GLU A 92 26.42 -4.64 -13.53
C GLU A 92 26.34 -3.13 -13.78
N TYR A 93 25.50 -2.42 -13.01
CA TYR A 93 25.36 -0.97 -13.10
C TYR A 93 26.68 -0.25 -12.79
N LYS A 94 27.39 -0.66 -11.74
CA LYS A 94 28.69 -0.09 -11.34
C LYS A 94 29.81 -0.34 -12.35
N ARG A 95 29.83 -1.52 -12.99
CA ARG A 95 30.87 -1.87 -13.99
C ARG A 95 30.60 -1.29 -15.38
N ARG A 96 29.39 -0.78 -15.62
CA ARG A 96 29.01 -0.26 -16.94
C ARG A 96 29.82 0.99 -17.29
N LYS A 97 30.33 1.03 -18.54
CA LYS A 97 30.85 2.26 -19.15
C LYS A 97 29.73 3.29 -19.26
N ARG A 98 29.95 4.54 -18.82
CA ARG A 98 28.93 5.60 -18.83
C ARG A 98 28.28 5.82 -20.21
N SER A 99 29.02 5.60 -21.29
CA SER A 99 28.55 5.72 -22.68
C SER A 99 27.74 4.52 -23.20
N ALA A 100 27.72 3.39 -22.49
CA ALA A 100 27.01 2.20 -22.95
C ALA A 100 25.51 2.32 -22.62
N LYS A 101 24.65 2.06 -23.61
CA LYS A 101 23.20 1.99 -23.41
C LYS A 101 22.86 0.88 -22.42
N TRP A 102 21.97 1.15 -21.47
CA TRP A 102 21.50 0.12 -20.55
C TRP A 102 20.72 -0.94 -21.32
N LYS A 103 21.02 -2.22 -21.07
CA LYS A 103 20.44 -3.34 -21.83
C LYS A 103 18.94 -3.54 -21.56
N TRP A 104 18.46 -3.04 -20.43
CA TRP A 104 17.08 -3.16 -20.02
C TRP A 104 16.31 -1.91 -20.44
N ASN A 105 15.20 -2.07 -21.16
CA ASN A 105 14.28 -0.97 -21.40
C ASN A 105 13.49 -0.71 -20.11
N ASN A 106 14.08 0.08 -19.22
CA ASN A 106 13.65 0.26 -17.84
C ASN A 106 12.48 1.25 -17.66
N GLU A 107 11.78 1.59 -18.73
CA GLU A 107 10.70 2.58 -18.63
C GLU A 107 9.44 1.90 -18.09
N ARG A 108 9.02 2.35 -16.90
CA ARG A 108 7.69 2.01 -16.38
C ARG A 108 6.68 2.88 -17.10
N LYS A 109 5.60 2.27 -17.57
CA LYS A 109 4.51 2.96 -18.27
C LYS A 109 3.31 3.15 -17.36
N GLU A 110 2.54 4.18 -17.68
CA GLU A 110 1.19 4.34 -17.14
C GLU A 110 0.33 3.19 -17.70
N ILE A 111 -0.37 2.45 -16.85
CA ILE A 111 -1.02 1.18 -17.22
C ILE A 111 -2.00 1.32 -18.38
N ARG A 112 -2.71 2.44 -18.50
CA ARG A 112 -3.69 2.72 -19.57
C ARG A 112 -3.05 3.06 -20.91
N THR A 113 -1.74 3.34 -20.92
CA THR A 113 -0.95 3.62 -22.14
C THR A 113 -0.22 2.40 -22.68
N MET A 114 -0.26 1.27 -21.96
CA MET A 114 0.33 0.02 -22.40
C MET A 114 -0.48 -0.58 -23.55
N THR A 115 0.21 -1.27 -24.45
CA THR A 115 -0.46 -2.07 -25.48
C THR A 115 -1.12 -3.30 -24.84
N ASP A 116 -2.15 -3.86 -25.49
CA ASP A 116 -2.82 -5.09 -25.03
C ASP A 116 -1.81 -6.21 -24.77
N LYS A 117 -0.82 -6.37 -25.66
CA LYS A 117 0.25 -7.35 -25.48
C LYS A 117 1.08 -7.11 -24.22
N GLU A 118 1.42 -5.85 -23.92
CA GLU A 118 2.20 -5.52 -22.72
C GLU A 118 1.38 -5.80 -21.45
N LEU A 119 0.08 -5.53 -21.47
CA LEU A 119 -0.83 -5.83 -20.36
C LEU A 119 -0.99 -7.35 -20.16
N ASP A 120 -1.21 -8.09 -21.24
CA ASP A 120 -1.31 -9.56 -21.21
C ASP A 120 -0.03 -10.19 -20.65
N ASP A 121 1.14 -9.75 -21.13
CA ASP A 121 2.43 -10.24 -20.64
C ASP A 121 2.62 -9.90 -19.14
N TYR A 122 2.18 -8.72 -18.70
CA TYR A 122 2.22 -8.30 -17.30
C TYR A 122 1.31 -9.15 -16.40
N PHE A 123 0.04 -9.32 -16.78
CA PHE A 123 -0.90 -10.13 -16.01
C PHE A 123 -0.53 -11.61 -16.02
N ALA A 124 -0.04 -12.15 -17.13
CA ALA A 124 0.48 -13.51 -17.20
C ALA A 124 1.66 -13.72 -16.23
N ALA A 125 2.58 -12.76 -16.13
CA ALA A 125 3.68 -12.82 -15.17
C ALA A 125 3.19 -12.79 -13.71
N LEU A 126 2.24 -11.93 -13.37
CA LEU A 126 1.65 -11.89 -12.03
C LEU A 126 0.90 -13.19 -11.68
N ASN A 127 0.11 -13.71 -12.60
CA ASN A 127 -0.61 -14.97 -12.42
C ASN A 127 0.36 -16.15 -12.24
N ALA A 128 1.48 -16.17 -12.97
CA ALA A 128 2.53 -17.17 -12.78
C ALA A 128 3.17 -17.07 -11.39
N LEU A 129 3.43 -15.86 -10.88
CA LEU A 129 3.92 -15.65 -9.51
C LEU A 129 2.90 -16.05 -8.45
N LYS A 130 1.61 -15.81 -8.70
CA LYS A 130 0.55 -16.24 -7.77
C LYS A 130 0.43 -17.76 -7.75
N LYS A 131 0.47 -18.41 -8.92
CA LYS A 131 0.34 -19.86 -9.08
C LYS A 131 1.43 -20.65 -8.35
N ASP A 132 2.65 -20.13 -8.29
CA ASP A 132 3.77 -20.80 -7.61
C ASP A 132 4.02 -20.30 -6.17
N GLY A 133 3.17 -19.42 -5.66
CA GLY A 133 3.26 -18.87 -4.30
C GLY A 133 4.32 -17.77 -4.11
N SER A 134 5.11 -17.43 -5.13
CA SER A 134 6.11 -16.35 -5.04
C SER A 134 5.46 -14.99 -4.78
N TYR A 135 4.29 -14.73 -5.36
CA TYR A 135 3.54 -13.51 -5.08
C TYR A 135 3.19 -13.41 -3.60
N ASP A 136 2.65 -14.49 -3.03
CA ASP A 136 2.24 -14.54 -1.64
C ASP A 136 3.44 -14.40 -0.70
N ALA A 137 4.58 -15.02 -1.04
CA ALA A 137 5.83 -14.79 -0.32
C ALA A 137 6.17 -13.29 -0.23
N ILE A 138 6.14 -12.56 -1.36
CA ILE A 138 6.43 -11.12 -1.37
C ILE A 138 5.41 -10.33 -0.52
N THR A 139 4.12 -10.67 -0.57
CA THR A 139 3.11 -9.97 0.25
C THR A 139 3.36 -10.08 1.75
N ARG A 140 3.99 -11.16 2.22
CA ARG A 140 4.37 -11.32 3.64
C ARG A 140 5.37 -10.27 4.11
N LEU A 141 6.16 -9.67 3.21
CA LEU A 141 7.07 -8.58 3.56
C LEU A 141 6.34 -7.30 3.98
N HIS A 142 5.09 -7.11 3.54
CA HIS A 142 4.26 -5.93 3.84
C HIS A 142 3.23 -6.20 4.95
N GLN A 143 3.60 -7.00 5.95
CA GLN A 143 2.71 -7.39 7.04
C GLN A 143 3.37 -7.19 8.41
N GLN A 144 2.55 -7.20 9.47
CA GLN A 144 2.98 -7.20 10.87
C GLN A 144 3.95 -6.04 11.18
N GLU A 145 5.12 -6.36 11.75
CA GLU A 145 6.16 -5.41 12.19
C GLU A 145 6.64 -4.48 11.06
N ALA A 146 6.56 -4.92 9.79
CA ALA A 146 6.95 -4.08 8.66
C ALA A 146 6.01 -2.87 8.48
N ILE A 147 4.76 -2.93 8.94
CA ILE A 147 3.76 -1.87 8.74
C ILE A 147 4.27 -0.53 9.30
N MET A 148 4.88 -0.55 10.50
CA MET A 148 5.36 0.67 11.14
C MET A 148 6.52 1.32 10.37
N GLY A 149 7.47 0.51 9.91
CA GLY A 149 8.59 0.98 9.09
C GLY A 149 8.18 1.35 7.66
N ALA A 150 7.11 0.74 7.14
CA ALA A 150 6.62 0.95 5.79
C ALA A 150 5.74 2.20 5.66
N HIS A 151 4.98 2.64 6.68
CA HIS A 151 3.95 3.69 6.53
C HIS A 151 4.17 4.96 7.36
N PHE A 152 4.59 4.87 8.62
CA PHE A 152 4.45 5.97 9.58
C PHE A 152 5.77 6.67 9.92
N GLY A 153 6.65 6.79 8.93
CA GLY A 153 7.94 7.40 9.13
C GLY A 153 8.61 7.82 7.84
N PRO A 154 9.79 8.47 7.94
CA PRO A 154 10.55 8.93 6.78
C PRO A 154 11.01 7.78 5.86
N GLY A 155 10.95 6.54 6.36
CA GLY A 155 11.20 5.32 5.60
C GLY A 155 10.15 5.01 4.52
N PHE A 156 8.95 5.60 4.57
CA PHE A 156 7.81 5.24 3.69
C PHE A 156 8.19 5.11 2.22
N LEU A 157 8.78 6.17 1.65
CA LEU A 157 9.16 6.19 0.23
C LEU A 157 10.28 5.21 -0.10
N GLY A 158 11.28 5.11 0.78
CA GLY A 158 12.42 4.22 0.58
C GLY A 158 12.01 2.75 0.65
N TRP A 159 11.21 2.40 1.64
CA TRP A 159 10.68 1.06 1.87
C TRP A 159 9.88 0.58 0.65
N HIS A 160 8.90 1.38 0.20
CA HIS A 160 8.05 1.02 -0.94
C HIS A 160 8.82 1.00 -2.27
N ARG A 161 9.88 1.82 -2.42
CA ARG A 161 10.76 1.75 -3.60
C ARG A 161 11.46 0.41 -3.70
N ILE A 162 12.00 -0.09 -2.58
CA ILE A 162 12.64 -1.41 -2.53
C ILE A 162 11.61 -2.52 -2.70
N TYR A 163 10.44 -2.43 -2.06
CA TYR A 163 9.35 -3.39 -2.23
C TYR A 163 8.92 -3.54 -3.70
N ASN A 164 8.72 -2.43 -4.41
CA ASN A 164 8.42 -2.43 -5.84
C ASN A 164 9.57 -2.98 -6.69
N LEU A 165 10.83 -2.80 -6.27
CA LEU A 165 11.98 -3.40 -6.95
C LEU A 165 12.03 -4.92 -6.75
N VAL A 166 11.71 -5.41 -5.56
CA VAL A 166 11.58 -6.85 -5.28
C VAL A 166 10.50 -7.47 -6.17
N LEU A 167 9.33 -6.82 -6.29
CA LEU A 167 8.27 -7.27 -7.20
C LEU A 167 8.72 -7.25 -8.67
N GLN A 168 9.42 -6.19 -9.10
CA GLN A 168 9.99 -6.12 -10.46
C GLN A 168 10.97 -7.28 -10.74
N LEU A 169 11.84 -7.61 -9.79
CA LEU A 169 12.76 -8.74 -9.92
C LEU A 169 11.98 -10.05 -10.09
N ALA A 170 10.96 -10.29 -9.26
CA ALA A 170 10.11 -11.46 -9.36
C ALA A 170 9.39 -11.55 -10.72
N ILE A 171 8.85 -10.43 -11.23
CA ILE A 171 8.26 -10.36 -12.57
C ILE A 171 9.29 -10.76 -13.63
N TRP A 172 10.54 -10.29 -13.52
CA TRP A 172 11.61 -10.67 -14.44
C TRP A 172 12.06 -12.14 -14.33
N ASP A 173 11.78 -12.85 -13.23
CA ASP A 173 11.97 -14.31 -13.19
C ASP A 173 10.97 -15.02 -14.13
N LYS A 174 9.82 -14.41 -14.42
CA LYS A 174 8.80 -14.95 -15.33
C LYS A 174 8.95 -14.44 -16.75
N ASN A 175 9.11 -13.13 -16.90
CA ASN A 175 9.32 -12.50 -18.20
C ASN A 175 10.28 -11.30 -18.05
N PRO A 176 11.53 -11.40 -18.53
CA PRO A 176 12.53 -10.33 -18.38
C PRO A 176 12.23 -9.08 -19.23
N ARG A 177 11.20 -9.10 -20.08
CA ARG A 177 10.79 -7.95 -20.90
C ARG A 177 9.68 -7.11 -20.27
N VAL A 178 9.04 -7.60 -19.20
CA VAL A 178 7.91 -6.92 -18.56
C VAL A 178 8.44 -5.92 -17.52
N MET A 179 7.96 -4.69 -17.59
CA MET A 179 8.17 -3.66 -16.57
C MET A 179 6.94 -3.55 -15.68
N LEU A 180 7.12 -3.35 -14.38
CA LEU A 180 6.07 -3.03 -13.43
C LEU A 180 5.47 -1.66 -13.84
N PRO A 181 4.19 -1.58 -14.23
CA PRO A 181 3.57 -0.32 -14.58
C PRO A 181 3.27 0.53 -13.35
N TYR A 182 2.79 1.75 -13.58
CA TYR A 182 2.18 2.58 -12.55
C TYR A 182 0.75 2.97 -12.96
N CYS A 183 -0.07 3.30 -11.96
CA CYS A 183 -1.40 3.87 -12.15
C CYS A 183 -1.36 5.31 -11.66
N ASP A 184 -1.59 6.27 -12.57
CA ASP A 184 -1.72 7.67 -12.20
C ASP A 184 -3.17 7.98 -11.80
N THR A 185 -3.45 7.83 -10.50
CA THR A 185 -4.78 8.06 -9.91
C THR A 185 -5.23 9.52 -9.95
N THR A 186 -4.34 10.48 -10.25
CA THR A 186 -4.75 11.89 -10.39
C THR A 186 -5.58 12.13 -11.66
N LEU A 187 -5.44 11.26 -12.66
CA LEU A 187 -6.26 11.27 -13.86
C LEU A 187 -7.69 10.80 -13.54
N ASP A 188 -7.83 9.83 -12.63
CA ASP A 188 -9.13 9.28 -12.22
C ASP A 188 -9.95 10.31 -11.41
N HIS A 189 -9.28 11.18 -10.65
CA HIS A 189 -9.92 12.23 -9.87
C HIS A 189 -10.81 13.17 -10.71
N ASN A 190 -10.42 13.40 -11.98
CA ASN A 190 -11.12 14.31 -12.88
C ASN A 190 -12.23 13.62 -13.70
N MET A 191 -12.43 12.31 -13.53
CA MET A 191 -13.47 11.57 -14.24
C MET A 191 -14.83 11.74 -13.58
N GLU A 192 -15.90 11.78 -14.38
CA GLU A 192 -17.28 11.80 -13.87
C GLU A 192 -17.61 10.51 -13.07
N ASP A 193 -17.05 9.38 -13.49
CA ASP A 193 -17.11 8.10 -12.76
C ASP A 193 -15.72 7.42 -12.75
N PRO A 194 -14.94 7.55 -11.67
CA PRO A 194 -13.59 6.97 -11.54
C PRO A 194 -13.54 5.44 -11.65
N ARG A 195 -14.68 4.73 -11.50
CA ARG A 195 -14.74 3.27 -11.66
C ARG A 195 -14.64 2.81 -13.11
N LYS A 196 -14.69 3.76 -14.06
CA LYS A 196 -14.55 3.52 -15.50
C LYS A 196 -13.14 3.85 -16.04
N SER A 197 -12.17 4.05 -15.13
CA SER A 197 -10.74 4.20 -15.46
C SER A 197 -10.20 2.94 -16.17
#